data_AF-A0A7S4MIN9-F1
#
_entry.id   AF-A0A7S4MIN9-F1
#
_cell.length_a   1.000
_cell.length_b   1.000
_cell.length_c   1.000
_cell.angle_alpha   90.00
_cell.angle_beta   90.00
_cell.angle_gamma   90.00
#
_symmetry.space_group_name_H-M   'P 1'
#
loop_
_entity.id
_entity.type
_entity.pdbx_description
1 polymer ?
#
loop_
_entity_poly.entity_id
_entity_poly.type
_entity_poly.pdbx_seq_one_letter_code
_entity_poly.pdbx_strand_id
1 'polypeptide(L)'
;GTISIAGLADSLEWNNGELALDDIRVAGLGALKINSGTVAVGQYGRIELSQLIVSSSGSLTTTGGSYITVEDGVFTLPGKSTFTDYTTLSVGGSQLTYGRMDFDDYSRLRL
;
A
#
# COMPACT_ATOMS: atom_id res chain seq x y z
N GLY A 1 -4.31 15.27 11.60
CA GLY A 1 -4.35 16.33 10.57
C GLY A 1 -4.21 15.65 9.24
N THR A 2 -5.06 15.93 8.27
CA THR A 2 -5.16 15.15 7.02
C THR A 2 -4.22 15.69 5.96
N ILE A 3 -3.35 14.84 5.39
CA ILE A 3 -2.69 15.11 4.11
C ILE A 3 -3.58 14.49 3.03
N SER A 4 -4.20 15.32 2.19
CA SER A 4 -4.96 14.87 1.02
C SER A 4 -4.13 15.15 -0.23
N ILE A 5 -3.73 14.10 -0.93
CA ILE A 5 -3.14 14.20 -2.27
C ILE A 5 -4.27 13.88 -3.25
N ALA A 6 -4.88 14.93 -3.81
CA ALA A 6 -5.98 14.79 -4.76
C ALA A 6 -5.70 15.66 -5.99
N GLY A 7 -5.71 15.02 -7.17
CA GLY A 7 -5.61 15.67 -8.47
C GLY A 7 -4.18 16.04 -8.88
N LEU A 8 -3.76 15.48 -10.03
CA LEU A 8 -2.55 15.81 -10.83
C LEU A 8 -1.19 15.21 -10.41
N ALA A 9 -1.11 14.35 -9.40
CA ALA A 9 0.12 13.59 -9.13
C ALA A 9 0.01 12.17 -9.73
N ASP A 10 0.72 11.92 -10.84
CA ASP A 10 0.74 10.61 -11.51
C ASP A 10 1.39 9.52 -10.63
N SER A 11 2.30 9.92 -9.72
CA SER A 11 3.00 9.03 -8.80
C SER A 11 3.35 9.70 -7.47
N LEU A 12 3.18 8.97 -6.36
CA LEU A 12 3.82 9.29 -5.08
C LEU A 12 5.05 8.38 -4.92
N GLU A 13 6.24 8.98 -4.86
CA GLU A 13 7.49 8.26 -4.61
C GLU A 13 8.05 8.62 -3.24
N TRP A 14 8.30 7.60 -2.42
CA TRP A 14 8.97 7.75 -1.13
C TRP A 14 10.38 7.16 -1.21
N ASN A 15 11.38 8.02 -1.03
CA ASN A 15 12.79 7.67 -1.16
C ASN A 15 13.52 8.10 0.13
N ASN A 16 13.66 7.15 1.07
CA ASN A 16 14.34 7.26 2.38
C ASN A 16 13.51 7.88 3.52
N GLY A 17 13.49 7.23 4.70
CA GLY A 17 12.70 7.63 5.89
C GLY A 17 11.42 6.81 6.13
N GLU A 18 10.59 7.22 7.10
CA GLU A 18 9.28 6.63 7.43
C GLU A 18 8.15 7.59 7.04
N LEU A 19 7.21 7.13 6.20
CA LEU A 19 5.96 7.84 5.90
C LEU A 19 4.82 7.15 6.65
N ALA A 20 4.37 7.76 7.75
CA ALA A 20 3.21 7.31 8.50
C ALA A 20 1.95 8.00 7.98
N LEU A 21 1.03 7.22 7.41
CA LEU A 21 -0.25 7.68 6.88
C LEU A 21 -1.38 7.23 7.81
N ASP A 22 -1.79 8.08 8.75
CA ASP A 22 -2.87 7.81 9.72
C ASP A 22 -4.12 8.63 9.40
N ASP A 23 -5.29 7.99 9.33
CA ASP A 23 -6.55 8.60 8.87
C ASP A 23 -6.47 9.27 7.47
N ILE A 24 -5.59 8.76 6.59
CA ILE A 24 -5.40 9.30 5.24
C ILE A 24 -6.15 8.47 4.21
N ARG A 25 -6.89 9.15 3.32
CA ARG A 25 -7.39 8.59 2.07
C ARG A 25 -6.54 9.08 0.91
N VAL A 26 -5.86 8.15 0.24
CA VAL A 26 -5.17 8.38 -1.02
C VAL A 26 -6.02 7.76 -2.12
N ALA A 27 -6.61 8.58 -3.00
CA ALA A 27 -7.50 8.10 -4.05
C ALA A 27 -7.15 8.69 -5.41
N GLY A 28 -7.18 7.87 -6.45
CA GLY A 28 -6.89 8.29 -7.83
C GLY A 28 -5.40 8.49 -8.13
N LEU A 29 -4.49 7.89 -7.34
CA LEU A 29 -3.08 7.83 -7.72
C LEU A 29 -2.89 6.75 -8.79
N GLY A 30 -2.14 7.09 -9.85
CA GLY A 30 -1.76 6.11 -10.86
C GLY A 30 -0.88 5.00 -10.28
N ALA A 31 0.17 5.36 -9.54
CA ALA A 31 1.06 4.38 -8.91
C ALA A 31 1.60 4.84 -7.55
N LEU A 32 1.72 3.90 -6.60
CA LEU A 32 2.57 4.02 -5.42
C LEU A 32 3.81 3.15 -5.60
N LYS A 33 4.99 3.78 -5.57
CA LYS A 33 6.28 3.09 -5.65
C LYS A 33 7.08 3.33 -4.39
N ILE A 34 7.44 2.23 -3.71
CA ILE A 34 8.31 2.23 -2.54
C ILE A 34 9.65 1.66 -2.99
N ASN A 35 10.60 2.54 -3.35
CA ASN A 35 11.92 2.10 -3.83
C ASN A 35 12.83 1.69 -2.66
N SER A 36 12.74 2.41 -1.55
CA SER A 36 13.48 2.12 -0.31
C SER A 36 12.79 2.76 0.90
N GLY A 37 13.04 2.21 2.09
CA GLY A 37 12.40 2.68 3.33
C GLY A 37 11.01 2.08 3.54
N THR A 38 10.24 2.68 4.45
CA THR A 38 8.96 2.12 4.90
C THR A 38 7.81 3.10 4.69
N VAL A 39 6.72 2.62 4.08
CA VAL A 39 5.41 3.26 4.15
C VAL A 39 4.57 2.49 5.16
N ALA A 40 4.08 3.19 6.17
CA ALA A 40 3.19 2.67 7.18
C ALA A 40 1.79 3.26 6.97
N VAL A 41 0.81 2.40 6.70
CA VAL A 41 -0.60 2.78 6.64
C VAL A 41 -1.20 2.50 8.01
N GLY A 42 -1.51 3.59 8.72
CA GLY A 42 -2.06 3.57 10.06
C GLY A 42 -3.54 3.18 10.08
N GLN A 43 -4.14 3.37 11.25
CA GLN A 43 -5.49 2.92 11.53
C GLN A 43 -6.48 3.60 10.58
N TYR A 44 -7.40 2.82 10.01
CA TYR A 44 -8.42 3.26 9.05
C TYR A 44 -7.88 3.97 7.80
N GLY A 45 -6.57 3.88 7.53
CA GLY A 45 -5.95 4.39 6.32
C GLY A 45 -6.47 3.68 5.08
N ARG A 46 -6.75 4.44 4.01
CA ARG A 46 -7.27 3.91 2.76
C ARG A 46 -6.41 4.36 1.58
N ILE A 47 -5.91 3.40 0.82
CA ILE A 47 -5.08 3.62 -0.37
C ILE A 47 -5.78 2.98 -1.57
N GLU A 48 -6.13 3.80 -2.56
CA GLU A 48 -6.76 3.40 -3.82
C GLU A 48 -5.88 3.86 -4.98
N LEU A 49 -5.32 2.90 -5.70
CA LEU A 49 -4.29 3.11 -6.72
C LEU A 49 -4.56 2.29 -7.97
N SER A 50 -3.97 2.66 -9.10
CA SER A 50 -3.91 1.75 -10.25
C SER A 50 -2.73 0.77 -10.16
N GLN A 51 -1.61 1.12 -9.52
CA GLN A 51 -0.44 0.25 -9.35
C GLN A 51 0.19 0.38 -7.96
N LEU A 52 0.70 -0.73 -7.43
CA LEU A 52 1.49 -0.77 -6.19
C LEU A 52 2.76 -1.60 -6.41
N ILE A 53 3.91 -0.97 -6.25
CA ILE A 53 5.22 -1.60 -6.42
C ILE A 53 6.08 -1.33 -5.18
N VAL A 54 6.46 -2.39 -4.47
CA VAL A 54 7.34 -2.33 -3.30
C VAL A 54 8.64 -3.06 -3.64
N SER A 55 9.70 -2.30 -3.93
CA SER A 55 11.01 -2.84 -4.30
C SER A 55 11.61 -3.70 -3.19
N SER A 56 12.62 -4.52 -3.50
CA SER A 56 13.25 -5.43 -2.52
C SER A 56 13.83 -4.72 -1.28
N SER A 57 14.26 -3.46 -1.43
CA SER A 57 14.73 -2.59 -0.35
C SER A 57 13.64 -1.75 0.32
N GLY A 58 12.40 -1.85 -0.17
CA GLY A 58 11.24 -1.16 0.36
C GLY A 58 10.43 -2.05 1.30
N SER A 59 9.61 -1.41 2.14
CA SER A 59 8.64 -2.08 2.98
C SER A 59 7.30 -1.35 2.99
N LEU A 60 6.23 -2.15 2.97
CA LEU A 60 4.87 -1.69 3.21
C LEU A 60 4.36 -2.37 4.48
N THR A 61 3.96 -1.55 5.45
CA THR A 61 3.33 -2.04 6.68
C THR A 61 1.95 -1.41 6.79
N THR A 62 0.96 -2.18 7.19
CA THR A 62 -0.39 -1.69 7.44
C THR A 62 -0.88 -2.14 8.81
N THR A 63 -1.67 -1.29 9.45
CA THR A 63 -2.29 -1.59 10.73
C THR A 63 -3.75 -1.16 10.75
N GLY A 64 -4.52 -1.74 11.66
CA GLY A 64 -5.79 -1.22 12.20
C GLY A 64 -6.89 -0.88 11.18
N GLY A 65 -7.55 -1.86 10.56
CA GLY A 65 -8.73 -1.62 9.72
C GLY A 65 -8.43 -0.84 8.45
N SER A 66 -7.19 -0.92 7.96
CA SER A 66 -6.74 -0.27 6.74
C SER A 66 -7.18 -1.02 5.47
N TYR A 67 -7.29 -0.27 4.38
CA TYR A 67 -7.73 -0.78 3.08
C TYR A 67 -6.75 -0.39 1.98
N ILE A 68 -6.22 -1.37 1.26
CA ILE A 68 -5.45 -1.15 0.04
C ILE A 68 -6.23 -1.77 -1.12
N THR A 69 -6.55 -0.95 -2.12
CA THR A 69 -7.20 -1.39 -3.36
C THR A 69 -6.30 -1.05 -4.55
N VAL A 70 -6.04 -2.05 -5.39
CA VAL A 70 -5.37 -1.90 -6.68
C VAL A 70 -6.33 -2.37 -7.76
N GLU A 71 -6.85 -1.43 -8.56
CA GLU A 71 -8.03 -1.70 -9.42
C GLU A 71 -7.68 -2.31 -10.79
N ASP A 72 -6.63 -1.86 -11.49
CA ASP A 72 -6.41 -2.21 -12.91
C ASP A 72 -4.92 -2.25 -13.34
N GLY A 73 -3.98 -2.69 -12.49
CA GLY A 73 -2.56 -2.57 -12.83
C GLY A 73 -1.62 -3.67 -12.32
N VAL A 74 -0.54 -3.25 -11.66
CA VAL A 74 0.54 -4.15 -11.24
C VAL A 74 0.59 -4.13 -9.72
N PHE A 75 0.53 -5.30 -9.12
CA PHE A 75 0.71 -5.49 -7.69
C PHE A 75 1.96 -6.33 -7.45
N THR A 76 3.03 -5.68 -7.00
CA THR A 76 4.36 -6.29 -6.89
C THR A 76 4.97 -5.99 -5.52
N LEU A 77 5.23 -7.06 -4.74
CA LEU A 77 5.78 -6.98 -3.38
C LEU A 77 7.05 -7.85 -3.18
N PRO A 78 8.14 -7.63 -3.93
CA PRO A 78 9.40 -8.31 -3.70
C PRO A 78 10.08 -7.88 -2.38
N GLY A 79 9.77 -6.68 -1.87
CA GLY A 79 10.18 -6.22 -0.53
C GLY A 79 9.37 -6.84 0.61
N LYS A 80 9.71 -6.48 1.85
CA LYS A 80 9.00 -6.97 3.04
C LYS A 80 7.63 -6.30 3.15
N SER A 81 6.57 -7.10 3.18
CA SER A 81 5.21 -6.59 3.43
C SER A 81 4.58 -7.26 4.64
N THR A 82 4.04 -6.44 5.55
CA THR A 82 3.41 -6.90 6.79
C THR A 82 2.03 -6.28 6.91
N PHE A 83 1.01 -7.12 7.03
CA PHE A 83 -0.37 -6.71 7.14
C PHE A 83 -0.90 -7.15 8.50
N THR A 84 -1.27 -6.19 9.34
CA THR A 84 -1.81 -6.46 10.67
C THR A 84 -3.18 -5.83 10.89
N ASP A 85 -3.87 -6.35 11.91
CA ASP A 85 -5.07 -5.86 12.54
C ASP A 85 -6.14 -5.41 11.53
N TYR A 86 -6.94 -6.35 11.04
CA TYR A 86 -8.08 -6.06 10.14
C TYR A 86 -7.71 -5.40 8.81
N THR A 87 -6.51 -5.62 8.28
CA THR A 87 -6.17 -5.10 6.95
C THR A 87 -6.92 -5.85 5.85
N THR A 88 -7.51 -5.11 4.90
CA THR A 88 -8.00 -5.67 3.64
C THR A 88 -7.13 -5.22 2.47
N LEU A 89 -6.57 -6.19 1.75
CA LEU A 89 -5.92 -5.98 0.46
C LEU A 89 -6.79 -6.54 -0.67
N SER A 90 -7.18 -5.69 -1.61
CA SER A 90 -8.00 -6.04 -2.78
C SER A 90 -7.24 -5.76 -4.07
N VAL A 91 -7.08 -6.76 -4.93
CA VAL A 91 -6.34 -6.66 -6.19
C VAL A 91 -7.22 -7.14 -7.34
N GLY A 92 -7.63 -6.24 -8.24
CA GLY A 92 -8.41 -6.54 -9.44
C GLY A 92 -7.54 -6.58 -10.70
N GLY A 93 -7.78 -7.54 -11.61
CA GLY A 93 -7.28 -7.50 -12.99
C GLY A 93 -5.76 -7.54 -13.22
N SER A 94 -4.95 -7.80 -12.19
CA SER A 94 -3.52 -7.47 -12.16
C SER A 94 -2.57 -8.67 -12.26
N GLN A 95 -1.31 -8.43 -12.65
CA GLN A 95 -0.21 -9.38 -12.46
C GLN A 95 0.24 -9.35 -10.99
N LEU A 96 0.09 -10.48 -10.30
CA LEU A 96 0.46 -10.65 -8.89
C LEU A 96 1.87 -11.24 -8.80
N THR A 97 2.84 -10.44 -8.35
CA THR A 97 4.21 -10.89 -8.04
C THR A 97 4.51 -10.61 -6.58
N TYR A 98 4.79 -11.63 -5.78
CA TYR A 98 5.03 -11.46 -4.34
C TYR A 98 6.32 -12.16 -3.90
N GLY A 99 7.06 -11.49 -3.01
CA GLY A 99 8.11 -12.05 -2.19
C GLY A 99 7.54 -12.52 -0.86
N ARG A 100 8.06 -11.99 0.25
CA ARG A 100 7.59 -12.32 1.60
C ARG A 100 6.41 -11.44 2.01
N MET A 101 5.29 -12.08 2.33
CA MET A 101 4.06 -11.47 2.85
C MET A 101 3.67 -12.17 4.13
N ASP A 102 3.64 -11.41 5.24
CA ASP A 102 3.23 -11.92 6.55
C ASP A 102 1.83 -11.33 6.89
N PHE A 103 0.87 -12.22 7.18
CA PHE A 103 -0.48 -11.88 7.63
C PHE A 103 -0.66 -12.30 9.09
N ASP A 104 -1.38 -11.49 9.86
CA ASP A 104 -1.92 -11.91 11.15
C ASP A 104 -3.34 -12.50 11.02
N ASP A 105 -3.91 -12.92 12.16
CA ASP A 105 -5.14 -13.72 12.25
C ASP A 105 -6.40 -13.04 11.68
N TYR A 106 -6.36 -11.73 11.42
CA TYR A 106 -7.52 -10.95 10.95
C TYR A 106 -7.30 -10.24 9.61
N SER A 107 -6.11 -10.38 9.02
CA SER A 107 -5.80 -9.78 7.73
C SER A 107 -6.23 -10.67 6.57
N ARG A 108 -6.65 -10.06 5.46
CA ARG A 108 -7.16 -10.79 4.29
C ARG A 108 -6.68 -10.23 2.97
N LEU A 109 -6.33 -11.15 2.06
CA LEU A 109 -6.08 -10.89 0.65
C LEU A 109 -7.29 -11.35 -0.17
N ARG A 110 -7.82 -10.45 -0.99
CA ARG A 110 -8.86 -10.76 -1.96
C ARG A 110 -8.31 -10.55 -3.38
N LEU A 111 -8.38 -11.63 -4.16
CA LEU A 111 -8.03 -11.69 -5.58
C LEU A 111 -9.28 -11.65 -6.46
#